data_AF-A0A545SC11-F1
#
_entry.id   AF-A0A545SC11-F1
#
_cell.length_a   1.000
_cell.length_b   1.000
_cell.length_c   1.000
_cell.angle_alpha   90.00
_cell.angle_beta   90.00
_cell.angle_gamma   90.00
#
_symmetry.space_group_name_H-M   'P 1'
#
loop_
_entity.id
_entity.type
_entity.pdbx_description
1 polymer ?
#
loop_
_entity_poly.entity_id
_entity_poly.type
_entity_poly.pdbx_seq_one_letter_code
_entity_poly.pdbx_strand_id
1 'polypeptide(L)'
;DNAPTHTSTKFKTKKLDWEKRGLYLYFLPPYSPELNRIEMLWKHMKYHWINISDYASTFTLESYINKILKNYGKDDFFEIKFR
;
A
#
# COMPACT_ATOMS: atom_id res chain seq x y z
N ASP A 1 -1.41 7.25 6.36
CA ASP A 1 -2.52 8.21 6.39
C ASP A 1 -2.88 8.52 7.85
N ASN A 2 -3.96 9.26 8.10
CA ASN A 2 -4.43 9.60 9.46
C ASN A 2 -5.76 8.90 9.80
N ALA A 3 -5.95 7.66 9.33
CA ALA A 3 -7.15 6.89 9.64
C ALA A 3 -7.39 6.79 11.16
N PRO A 4 -8.65 6.73 11.63
CA PRO A 4 -8.96 6.67 13.06
C PRO A 4 -8.25 5.54 13.82
N THR A 5 -7.99 4.41 13.16
CA THR A 5 -7.21 3.30 13.72
C THR A 5 -5.76 3.70 14.03
N HIS A 6 -5.13 4.52 13.18
CA HIS A 6 -3.76 5.03 13.34
C HIS A 6 -3.64 6.19 14.34
N THR A 7 -4.75 6.82 14.73
CA THR A 7 -4.77 7.92 15.71
C THR A 7 -5.34 7.50 17.07
N SER A 8 -5.86 6.27 17.17
CA SER A 8 -6.47 5.69 18.37
C SER A 8 -5.50 5.59 19.56
N THR A 9 -6.05 5.61 20.78
CA THR A 9 -5.28 5.40 22.01
C THR A 9 -4.54 4.06 21.99
N LYS A 10 -5.18 2.99 21.50
CA LYS A 10 -4.58 1.65 21.39
C LYS A 10 -3.37 1.63 20.46
N PHE A 11 -3.39 2.43 19.39
CA PHE A 11 -2.25 2.57 18.49
C PHE A 11 -1.13 3.38 19.15
N LYS A 12 -1.46 4.52 19.76
CA LYS A 12 -0.50 5.40 20.43
C LYS A 12 0.25 4.69 21.56
N THR A 13 -0.43 3.82 22.33
CA THR A 13 0.20 3.06 23.43
C THR A 13 1.24 2.06 22.93
N LYS A 14 1.15 1.61 21.68
CA LYS A 14 2.12 0.70 21.07
C LYS A 14 3.35 1.37 20.46
N LYS A 15 3.31 2.70 20.29
CA LYS A 15 4.40 3.46 19.68
C LYS A 15 5.75 3.21 20.38
N LEU A 16 5.79 3.27 21.72
CA LEU A 16 7.02 3.04 22.48
C LEU A 16 7.55 1.59 22.35
N ASP A 17 6.65 0.60 22.31
CA ASP A 17 7.03 -0.80 22.11
C ASP A 17 7.66 -1.01 20.73
N TRP A 18 7.14 -0.33 19.70
CA TRP A 18 7.65 -0.38 18.34
C TRP A 18 8.98 0.34 18.20
N GLU A 19 9.14 1.53 18.78
CA GLU A 19 10.40 2.28 18.76
C GLU A 19 11.53 1.49 19.43
N LYS A 20 11.25 0.80 20.55
CA LYS A 20 12.21 -0.10 21.20
C LYS A 20 12.64 -1.29 20.31
N ARG A 21 11.83 -1.65 19.32
CA ARG A 21 12.12 -2.69 18.31
C ARG A 21 12.71 -2.12 17.03
N GLY A 22 13.02 -0.82 16.99
CA GLY A 22 13.57 -0.13 15.82
C GLY A 22 12.52 0.25 14.76
N LEU A 23 11.23 0.17 15.07
CA LEU A 23 10.15 0.61 14.18
C LEU A 23 9.72 2.04 14.53
N TYR A 24 9.94 2.95 13.59
CA TYR A 24 9.59 4.36 13.74
C TYR A 24 8.45 4.74 12.79
N LEU A 25 7.56 5.61 13.26
CA LEU A 25 6.41 6.07 12.49
C LEU A 25 6.73 7.38 11.77
N TYR A 26 6.44 7.42 10.48
CA TYR A 26 6.45 8.64 9.68
C TYR A 26 5.02 9.13 9.48
N PHE A 27 4.71 10.32 9.98
CA PHE A 27 3.37 10.91 9.88
C PHE A 27 3.27 11.80 8.65
N LEU A 28 2.23 11.57 7.85
CA LEU A 28 1.91 12.40 6.69
C LEU A 28 0.96 13.54 7.09
N PRO A 29 1.06 14.71 6.43
CA PRO A 29 0.03 15.74 6.54
C PRO A 29 -1.37 15.19 6.23
N PRO A 30 -2.43 15.76 6.84
CA PRO A 30 -3.80 15.38 6.52
C PRO A 30 -4.10 15.56 5.02
N TYR A 31 -4.88 14.63 4.46
CA TYR A 31 -5.34 14.66 3.07
C TYR A 31 -4.23 14.73 2.01
N SER A 32 -3.06 14.15 2.30
CA SER A 32 -1.93 14.05 1.36
C SER A 32 -1.70 12.63 0.82
N PRO A 33 -2.64 12.03 0.06
CA PRO A 33 -2.45 10.69 -0.50
C PRO A 33 -1.28 10.63 -1.50
N GLU A 34 -0.94 11.74 -2.16
CA GLU A 34 0.21 11.85 -3.07
C GLU A 34 1.55 11.62 -2.38
N LEU A 35 1.64 11.85 -1.06
CA LEU A 35 2.84 11.58 -0.27
C LEU A 35 2.90 10.11 0.20
N ASN A 36 1.80 9.37 0.05
CA ASN A 36 1.72 7.97 0.44
C ASN A 36 2.00 7.05 -0.75
N ARG A 37 3.23 6.51 -0.85
CA ARG A 37 3.66 5.68 -1.98
C ARG A 37 2.76 4.48 -2.27
N ILE A 38 2.11 3.92 -1.25
CA ILE A 38 1.17 2.80 -1.45
C ILE A 38 -0.08 3.21 -2.24
N GLU A 39 -0.54 4.45 -2.12
CA GLU A 39 -1.67 4.97 -2.90
C GLU A 39 -1.32 5.04 -4.39
N MET A 40 -0.08 5.45 -4.72
CA MET A 40 0.43 5.43 -6.09
C MET A 40 0.47 3.99 -6.63
N LEU A 41 0.89 3.03 -5.82
CA LEU A 41 0.89 1.61 -6.18
C LEU A 41 -0.53 1.13 -6.47
N TRP A 42 -1.48 1.37 -5.57
CA TRP A 42 -2.88 0.97 -5.75
C TRP A 42 -3.52 1.60 -6.99
N LYS A 43 -3.21 2.86 -7.26
CA LYS A 43 -3.66 3.53 -8.48
C LYS A 43 -3.15 2.82 -9.73
N HIS A 44 -1.86 2.46 -9.79
CA HIS A 44 -1.31 1.73 -10.94
C HIS A 44 -1.92 0.33 -11.08
N MET A 45 -2.05 -0.39 -9.98
CA MET A 45 -2.70 -1.70 -9.98
C MET A 45 -4.11 -1.60 -10.57
N LYS A 46 -4.94 -0.70 -10.05
CA LYS A 46 -6.34 -0.56 -10.45
C LYS A 46 -6.53 -0.09 -11.89
N TYR A 47 -5.72 0.87 -12.35
CA TYR A 47 -5.99 1.57 -13.61
C TYR A 47 -5.08 1.17 -14.77
N HIS A 48 -3.93 0.53 -14.50
CA HIS A 48 -2.94 0.23 -15.53
C HIS A 48 -2.59 -1.25 -15.62
N TRP A 49 -2.59 -1.99 -14.51
CA TRP A 49 -2.11 -3.37 -14.52
C TRP A 49 -3.20 -4.43 -14.45
N ILE A 50 -4.26 -4.22 -13.66
CA ILE A 50 -5.37 -5.17 -13.55
C ILE A 50 -6.24 -5.06 -14.79
N ASN A 51 -6.54 -6.20 -15.42
CA ASN A 51 -7.45 -6.24 -16.57
C ASN A 51 -8.90 -6.29 -16.10
N ILE A 52 -9.83 -5.83 -16.94
CA ILE A 52 -11.26 -5.88 -16.64
C ILE A 52 -11.73 -7.31 -16.33
N SER A 53 -11.18 -8.31 -17.02
CA SER A 53 -11.47 -9.73 -16.79
C SER A 53 -11.10 -10.21 -15.38
N ASP A 54 -10.08 -9.62 -14.77
CA ASP A 54 -9.62 -10.03 -13.44
C ASP A 54 -10.63 -9.63 -12.35
N TYR A 55 -11.49 -8.63 -12.61
CA TYR A 55 -12.59 -8.22 -11.73
C TYR A 55 -13.78 -9.18 -11.74
N ALA A 56 -13.78 -10.23 -12.56
CA ALA A 56 -14.91 -11.16 -12.68
C ALA A 56 -15.25 -11.90 -11.38
N SER A 57 -14.28 -12.08 -10.48
CA SER A 57 -14.47 -12.70 -9.17
C SER A 57 -13.43 -12.21 -8.17
N THR A 58 -13.69 -12.43 -6.87
CA THR A 58 -12.67 -12.19 -5.84
C THR A 58 -11.44 -13.06 -6.05
N PHE A 59 -11.62 -14.34 -6.42
CA PHE A 59 -10.53 -15.27 -6.69
C PHE A 59 -9.61 -14.81 -7.82
N THR A 60 -10.18 -14.39 -8.95
CA THR A 60 -9.40 -13.89 -10.10
C THR A 60 -8.67 -12.59 -9.76
N LEU A 61 -9.34 -11.69 -9.04
CA LEU A 61 -8.75 -10.43 -8.61
C LEU A 61 -7.59 -10.65 -7.63
N GLU A 62 -7.79 -11.50 -6.63
CA GLU A 62 -6.74 -11.86 -5.65
C GLU A 62 -5.56 -12.55 -6.33
N SER A 63 -5.81 -13.49 -7.24
CA SER A 63 -4.76 -14.17 -8.01
C SER A 63 -3.92 -13.16 -8.80
N TYR A 64 -4.57 -12.21 -9.46
CA TYR A 64 -3.86 -11.20 -10.24
C TYR A 64 -3.13 -10.18 -9.36
N ILE A 65 -3.72 -9.74 -8.25
CA ILE A 65 -3.05 -8.92 -7.23
C ILE A 65 -1.79 -9.61 -6.72
N ASN A 66 -1.89 -10.90 -6.37
CA ASN A 66 -0.74 -11.69 -5.92
C ASN A 66 0.34 -11.82 -6.99
N LYS A 67 -0.04 -11.97 -8.27
CA LYS A 67 0.90 -11.95 -9.40
C LYS A 67 1.64 -10.62 -9.47
N ILE A 68 0.94 -9.47 -9.36
CA ILE A 68 1.58 -8.16 -9.35
C ILE A 68 2.56 -8.07 -8.18
N LEU A 69 2.10 -8.33 -6.95
CA LEU A 69 2.91 -8.16 -5.73
C LEU A 69 4.14 -9.08 -5.72
N LYS A 70 4.03 -10.32 -6.24
CA LYS A 70 5.15 -11.26 -6.32
C LYS A 70 6.24 -10.82 -7.29
N ASN A 71 5.87 -10.12 -8.35
CA ASN A 71 6.75 -9.70 -9.44
C ASN A 71 7.12 -8.22 -9.39
N TYR A 72 6.55 -7.45 -8.47
CA TYR A 72 6.84 -6.02 -8.33
C TYR A 72 8.35 -5.75 -8.18
N GLY A 73 8.90 -4.94 -9.09
CA GLY A 73 10.33 -4.60 -9.16
C GLY A 73 11.28 -5.73 -9.56
N LYS A 74 10.77 -6.86 -10.05
CA LYS A 74 11.58 -7.99 -10.56
C LYS A 74 11.63 -8.07 -12.08
N ASP A 75 10.61 -7.54 -12.73
CA ASP A 75 10.51 -7.43 -14.18
C ASP A 75 10.10 -6.00 -14.56
N ASP A 76 10.18 -5.70 -15.86
CA ASP A 76 9.82 -4.38 -16.39
C ASP A 76 8.30 -4.15 -16.46
N PHE A 77 7.47 -5.13 -16.06
CA PHE A 77 6.01 -5.05 -16.17
C PHE A 77 5.36 -4.42 -14.95
N PHE A 78 5.87 -4.70 -13.75
CA PHE A 78 5.31 -4.20 -12.48
C PHE A 78 6.31 -3.35 -11.72
N GLU A 79 6.60 -2.15 -12.22
CA GLU A 79 7.48 -1.22 -11.53
C GLU A 79 6.98 0.22 -11.64
N ILE A 80 7.07 0.97 -10.54
CA ILE A 80 6.89 2.42 -10.51
C ILE A 80 8.23 3.03 -10.15
N LYS A 81 8.82 3.80 -11.08
CA LYS A 81 10.01 4.61 -10.80
C LYS A 81 9.57 5.88 -10.08
N PHE A 82 9.66 5.87 -8.75
CA PHE A 82 9.51 7.10 -7.97
C PHE A 82 10.73 7.99 -8.25
N ARG A 83 10.50 9.20 -8.76
CA ARG A 83 11.54 10.21 -8.92
C ARG A 83 12.06 10.71 -7.57
#